data_AF-A0A524MQW9-F1
#
_entry.id   AF-A0A524MQW9-F1
#
_cell.length_a   1.000
_cell.length_b   1.000
_cell.length_c   1.000
_cell.angle_alpha   90.00
_cell.angle_beta   90.00
_cell.angle_gamma   90.00
#
_symmetry.space_group_name_H-M   'P 1'
#
loop_
_entity.id
_entity.type
_entity.pdbx_description
1 polymer ?
#
loop_
_entity_poly.entity_id
_entity_poly.type
_entity_poly.pdbx_seq_one_letter_code
_entity_poly.pdbx_strand_id
1 'polypeptide(L)'
;MDIREKLKKIPEHIKKIPGTIKRLPEIISDAIKGYMKSYRNGVEKFGIWWTVFQLSIWGLVLVFIFTAIIIVVVYLPKIEMIHWELR
;
A
#
# COMPACT_ATOMS: atom_id res chain seq x y z
N MET A 1 39.38 -20.24 25.21
CA MET A 1 38.54 -20.77 24.11
C MET A 1 39.43 -20.92 22.90
N ASP A 2 39.66 -22.16 22.49
CA ASP A 2 40.86 -22.58 21.75
C ASP A 2 40.72 -22.36 20.23
N ILE A 3 41.67 -21.63 19.63
CA ILE A 3 41.70 -21.33 18.19
C ILE A 3 41.77 -22.64 17.37
N ARG A 4 42.33 -23.70 17.94
CA ARG A 4 42.46 -25.03 17.34
C ARG A 4 41.10 -25.71 17.16
N GLU A 5 40.16 -25.46 18.06
CA GLU A 5 38.77 -25.95 17.96
C GLU A 5 38.00 -25.26 16.84
N LYS A 6 38.22 -23.95 16.64
CA LYS A 6 37.67 -23.21 15.50
C LYS A 6 38.25 -23.71 14.17
N LEU A 7 39.56 -23.94 14.09
CA LEU A 7 40.24 -24.44 12.88
C LEU A 7 39.73 -25.84 12.46
N LYS A 8 39.41 -26.72 13.40
CA LYS A 8 38.81 -28.04 13.10
C LYS A 8 37.44 -27.97 12.42
N LYS A 9 36.65 -26.90 12.67
CA LYS A 9 35.30 -26.74 12.11
C LYS A 9 35.30 -26.16 10.69
N ILE A 10 36.35 -25.44 10.30
CA ILE A 10 36.49 -24.83 8.96
C ILE A 10 36.31 -25.86 7.82
N PRO A 11 36.97 -27.03 7.80
CA PRO A 11 36.81 -28.00 6.72
C PRO A 11 35.39 -28.59 6.65
N GLU A 12 34.67 -28.71 7.78
CA GLU A 12 33.27 -29.15 7.78
C GLU A 12 32.34 -28.12 7.14
N HIS A 13 32.57 -26.83 7.42
CA HIS A 13 31.82 -25.75 6.78
C HIS A 13 32.10 -25.68 5.27
N ILE A 14 33.37 -25.83 4.86
CA ILE A 14 33.77 -25.82 3.44
C ILE A 14 33.13 -26.98 2.67
N LYS A 15 33.02 -28.18 3.27
CA LYS A 15 32.31 -29.32 2.65
C LYS A 15 30.83 -29.06 2.40
N LYS A 16 30.18 -28.21 3.19
CA LYS A 16 28.74 -27.90 3.06
C LYS A 16 28.46 -26.82 2.00
N ILE A 17 29.42 -25.95 1.69
CA ILE A 17 29.30 -24.87 0.70
C ILE A 17 28.79 -25.35 -0.68
N PRO A 18 29.37 -26.38 -1.33
CA PRO A 18 28.92 -26.80 -2.66
C PRO A 18 27.48 -27.34 -2.67
N GLY A 19 27.05 -28.00 -1.58
CA GLY A 19 25.67 -28.48 -1.44
C GLY A 19 24.67 -27.32 -1.33
N THR A 20 25.02 -26.27 -0.60
CA THR A 20 24.21 -25.05 -0.47
C THR A 20 24.16 -24.26 -1.77
N ILE A 21 25.29 -24.12 -2.48
CA ILE A 21 25.35 -23.45 -3.79
C ILE A 21 24.49 -24.17 -4.82
N LYS A 22 24.44 -25.50 -4.79
CA LYS A 22 23.62 -26.29 -5.72
C LYS A 22 22.11 -26.10 -5.49
N ARG A 23 21.69 -25.81 -4.26
CA ARG A 23 20.29 -25.58 -3.86
C ARG A 23 19.85 -24.12 -3.89
N LEU A 24 20.81 -23.19 -4.01
CA LEU A 24 20.57 -21.76 -4.11
C LEU A 24 19.53 -21.36 -5.18
N PRO A 25 19.55 -21.90 -6.41
CA PRO A 25 18.52 -21.58 -7.41
C PRO A 25 17.11 -22.06 -7.01
N GLU A 26 16.98 -23.21 -6.34
CA GLU A 26 15.69 -23.70 -5.82
C GLU A 26 15.17 -22.78 -4.71
N ILE A 27 16.03 -22.41 -3.75
CA ILE A 27 15.68 -21.51 -2.65
C ILE A 27 15.24 -20.15 -3.18
N ILE A 28 15.94 -19.61 -4.18
CA ILE A 28 15.57 -18.36 -4.84
C ILE A 28 14.22 -18.51 -5.56
N SER A 29 14.00 -19.60 -6.29
CA SER A 29 12.73 -19.84 -6.97
C SER A 29 11.54 -19.88 -6.01
N ASP A 30 11.69 -20.59 -4.88
CA ASP A 30 10.66 -20.69 -3.86
C ASP A 30 10.42 -19.37 -3.13
N ALA A 31 11.48 -18.60 -2.85
CA ALA A 31 11.36 -17.25 -2.30
C ALA A 31 10.60 -16.31 -3.24
N ILE A 32 10.89 -16.35 -4.54
CA ILE A 32 10.20 -15.54 -5.56
C ILE A 32 8.72 -15.95 -5.66
N LYS A 33 8.42 -17.25 -5.67
CA LYS A 33 7.03 -17.75 -5.67
C LYS A 33 6.27 -17.32 -4.41
N GLY A 34 6.91 -17.42 -3.25
CA GLY A 34 6.36 -16.96 -1.98
C GLY A 34 6.09 -15.45 -1.99
N TYR A 35 7.02 -14.67 -2.49
CA TYR A 35 6.87 -13.22 -2.67
C TYR A 35 5.72 -12.88 -3.61
N MET A 36 5.64 -13.51 -4.80
CA MET A 36 4.53 -13.28 -5.74
C MET A 36 3.17 -13.63 -5.13
N LYS A 37 3.09 -14.73 -4.37
CA LYS A 37 1.84 -15.13 -3.69
C LYS A 37 1.45 -14.13 -2.60
N SER A 38 2.41 -13.68 -1.80
CA SER A 38 2.19 -12.67 -0.76
C SER A 38 1.80 -11.32 -1.36
N TYR A 39 2.47 -10.90 -2.44
CA TYR A 39 2.16 -9.67 -3.16
C TYR A 39 0.75 -9.71 -3.74
N ARG A 40 0.37 -10.80 -4.40
CA ARG A 40 -0.99 -10.97 -4.95
C ARG A 40 -2.06 -10.90 -3.87
N ASN A 41 -1.88 -11.62 -2.76
CA ASN A 41 -2.80 -11.56 -1.62
C ASN A 41 -2.89 -10.16 -1.00
N GLY A 42 -1.76 -9.44 -0.95
CA GLY A 42 -1.72 -8.05 -0.52
C GLY A 42 -2.52 -7.15 -1.47
N VAL A 43 -2.21 -7.21 -2.77
CA VAL A 43 -2.86 -6.39 -3.80
C VAL A 43 -4.36 -6.67 -3.88
N GLU A 44 -4.82 -7.92 -3.73
CA GLU A 44 -6.25 -8.23 -3.70
C GLU A 44 -6.96 -7.57 -2.50
N LYS A 45 -6.36 -7.62 -1.30
CA LYS A 45 -6.91 -6.95 -0.11
C LYS A 45 -6.85 -5.43 -0.22
N PHE A 46 -5.71 -4.88 -0.61
CA PHE A 46 -5.50 -3.44 -0.71
C PHE A 46 -6.25 -2.84 -1.90
N GLY A 47 -6.44 -3.57 -2.99
CA GLY A 47 -7.20 -3.13 -4.16
C GLY A 47 -8.67 -2.88 -3.83
N ILE A 48 -9.32 -3.79 -3.10
CA ILE A 48 -10.70 -3.62 -2.67
C ILE A 48 -10.83 -2.41 -1.73
N TRP A 49 -9.95 -2.31 -0.73
CA TRP A 49 -9.93 -1.16 0.19
C TRP A 49 -9.63 0.16 -0.52
N TRP A 50 -8.75 0.13 -1.52
CA TRP A 50 -8.43 1.28 -2.35
C TRP A 50 -9.63 1.77 -3.16
N THR A 51 -10.39 0.86 -3.77
CA THR A 51 -11.61 1.21 -4.50
C THR A 51 -12.67 1.82 -3.59
N VAL A 52 -12.89 1.23 -2.41
CA VAL A 52 -13.85 1.77 -1.42
C VAL A 52 -13.42 3.16 -0.94
N PHE A 53 -12.13 3.32 -0.64
CA PHE A 53 -11.57 4.62 -0.26
C PHE A 53 -11.78 5.67 -1.36
N GLN A 54 -11.44 5.36 -2.60
CA GLN A 54 -11.66 6.25 -3.74
C GLN A 54 -13.14 6.64 -3.87
N LEU A 55 -14.05 5.67 -3.81
CA LEU A 55 -15.48 5.92 -3.90
C LEU A 55 -15.97 6.85 -2.76
N SER A 56 -15.44 6.68 -1.55
CA SER A 56 -15.77 7.56 -0.41
C SER A 56 -15.30 9.01 -0.62
N ILE A 57 -14.10 9.21 -1.18
CA ILE A 57 -13.57 10.54 -1.48
C ILE A 57 -14.39 11.20 -2.59
N TRP A 58 -14.73 10.47 -3.65
CA TRP A 58 -15.60 10.97 -4.72
C TRP A 58 -16.98 11.35 -4.19
N GLY A 59 -17.57 10.55 -3.29
CA GLY A 59 -18.83 10.87 -2.63
C GLY A 59 -18.75 12.17 -1.83
N LEU A 60 -17.69 12.35 -1.03
CA LEU A 60 -17.49 13.57 -0.24
C LEU A 60 -17.32 14.81 -1.13
N VAL A 61 -16.52 14.70 -2.20
CA VAL A 61 -16.34 15.77 -3.17
C VAL A 61 -17.66 16.14 -3.84
N LEU A 62 -18.50 15.16 -4.18
CA LEU A 62 -19.81 15.40 -4.80
C LEU A 62 -20.74 16.16 -3.85
N VAL A 63 -20.83 15.75 -2.57
CA VAL A 63 -21.65 16.47 -1.57
C VAL A 63 -21.13 17.89 -1.36
N PHE A 64 -19.81 18.08 -1.32
CA PHE A 64 -19.21 19.40 -1.17
C PHE A 64 -19.56 20.33 -2.35
N ILE A 65 -19.39 19.84 -3.58
CA ILE A 65 -19.75 20.59 -4.81
C ILE A 65 -21.25 20.91 -4.80
N PHE A 66 -22.11 19.94 -4.49
CA PHE A 66 -23.55 20.14 -4.46
C PHE A 66 -23.96 21.22 -3.44
N THR A 67 -23.36 21.19 -2.25
CA THR A 67 -23.58 22.19 -1.21
C THR A 67 -23.11 23.57 -1.66
N ALA A 68 -21.94 23.67 -2.28
CA ALA A 68 -21.41 24.92 -2.81
C ALA A 68 -22.34 25.52 -3.89
N ILE A 69 -22.86 24.69 -4.79
CA ILE A 69 -23.81 25.12 -5.82
C ILE A 69 -25.09 25.67 -5.17
N ILE A 70 -25.65 24.99 -4.16
CA ILE A 70 -26.85 25.47 -3.46
C ILE A 70 -26.59 26.85 -2.83
N ILE A 71 -25.45 27.03 -2.18
CA ILE A 71 -25.07 28.32 -1.58
C ILE A 71 -25.02 29.41 -2.64
N VAL A 72 -24.35 29.16 -3.76
CA VAL A 72 -24.20 30.14 -4.84
C VAL A 72 -25.52 30.44 -5.55
N VAL A 73 -26.34 29.43 -5.83
CA VAL A 73 -27.57 29.60 -6.61
C VAL A 73 -28.74 30.10 -5.78
N VAL A 74 -28.85 29.69 -4.51
CA VAL A 74 -30.02 29.99 -3.67
C VAL A 74 -29.74 31.08 -2.66
N TYR A 75 -28.60 31.02 -1.98
CA TYR A 75 -28.31 31.94 -0.88
C TYR A 75 -27.71 33.26 -1.36
N LEU A 76 -26.83 33.24 -2.36
CA LEU A 76 -26.23 34.46 -2.91
C LEU A 76 -27.30 35.46 -3.43
N PRO A 77 -28.27 35.06 -4.27
CA PRO A 77 -29.26 35.99 -4.79
C PRO A 77 -30.21 36.48 -3.70
N LYS A 78 -30.52 35.63 -2.71
CA LYS A 78 -31.34 36.04 -1.56
C LYS A 78 -30.66 37.14 -0.75
N ILE A 79 -29.35 37.03 -0.52
CA ILE A 79 -28.61 38.06 0.23
C ILE A 79 -28.57 39.38 -0.55
N GLU A 80 -28.37 39.33 -1.88
CA GLU A 80 -28.40 40.53 -2.72
C GLU A 80 -29.77 41.23 -2.71
N MET A 81 -30.87 40.47 -2.82
CA MET A 81 -32.22 41.04 -2.76
C MET A 81 -32.52 41.68 -1.40
N ILE A 82 -32.18 40.99 -0.30
CA ILE A 82 -32.36 41.53 1.06
C ILE A 82 -31.51 42.78 1.27
N HIS A 83 -30.28 42.80 0.76
CA HIS A 83 -29.41 43.98 0.86
C HIS A 83 -29.97 45.18 0.10
N TRP A 84 -30.62 44.96 -1.05
CA TRP A 84 -31.29 46.02 -1.80
C TRP A 84 -32.53 46.56 -1.07
N GLU A 85 -33.36 45.72 -0.45
CA GLU A 85 -34.53 46.18 0.32
C GLU A 85 -34.18 47.00 1.57
N LEU A 86 -32.98 46.82 2.13
CA LEU A 86 -32.51 47.50 3.34
C LEU A 86 -31.75 48.82 3.07
N ARG A 87 -31.54 49.19 1.81
CA ARG A 87 -30.85 50.42 1.39
C ARG A 87 -31.84 51.46 0.87
#